data_AF-J9FC98-F1
#
_entry.id   AF-J9FC98-F1
#
_cell.length_a   1.000
_cell.length_b   1.000
_cell.length_c   1.000
_cell.angle_alpha   90.00
_cell.angle_beta   90.00
_cell.angle_gamma   90.00
#
_symmetry.space_group_name_H-M   'P 1'
#
loop_
_entity.id
_entity.type
_entity.pdbx_description
1 polymer ?
#
loop_
_entity_poly.entity_id
_entity_poly.type
_entity_poly.pdbx_seq_one_letter_code
_entity_poly.pdbx_strand_id
1 'polypeptide(L)'
;MAFYFNDILLFASRHRTITQHKTSHYTYFTPLQIAALLTAQPLIIEPLKRVAYQLGYLFQSKDDYMDCFGDKSITGKVGNDLREAKCTWVTCKAVEKLTHQPNFLADFQEHFGKRSITSEQKLKDILTHLRVADDFSLFRERYAVEILNSIDHFPMIDLRPVLRQSVDDLVNANL
;
A
#
# COMPACT_ATOMS: atom_id res chain seq x y z
N MET A 1 -19.28 -12.61 -6.47
CA MET A 1 -18.43 -11.53 -5.91
C MET A 1 -18.67 -11.30 -4.41
N ALA A 2 -19.79 -11.76 -3.83
CA ALA A 2 -20.10 -11.65 -2.39
C ALA A 2 -19.23 -12.51 -1.43
N PHE A 3 -18.57 -13.57 -1.92
CA PHE A 3 -17.77 -14.48 -1.09
C PHE A 3 -16.40 -13.92 -0.63
N TYR A 4 -15.95 -12.78 -1.18
CA TYR A 4 -14.59 -12.28 -0.94
C TYR A 4 -14.43 -11.41 0.32
N PHE A 5 -15.52 -10.93 0.90
CA PHE A 5 -15.48 -9.99 2.03
C PHE A 5 -15.60 -10.64 3.41
N ASN A 6 -15.89 -11.94 3.46
CA ASN A 6 -16.09 -12.67 4.72
C ASN A 6 -14.77 -13.06 5.40
N ASP A 7 -13.63 -12.92 4.71
CA ASP A 7 -12.31 -13.24 5.26
C ASP A 7 -11.34 -12.07 5.03
N ILE A 8 -11.30 -11.17 6.03
CA ILE A 8 -10.42 -9.99 6.06
C ILE A 8 -8.95 -10.42 5.95
N LEU A 9 -8.59 -11.55 6.59
CA LEU A 9 -7.21 -12.06 6.58
C LEU A 9 -6.82 -12.54 5.18
N LEU A 10 -7.74 -13.18 4.47
CA LEU A 10 -7.54 -13.55 3.07
C LEU A 10 -7.37 -12.31 2.17
N PHE A 11 -8.17 -11.27 2.39
CA PHE A 11 -8.11 -10.06 1.56
C PHE A 11 -6.81 -9.27 1.79
N ALA A 12 -6.40 -9.09 3.05
CA ALA A 12 -5.14 -8.43 3.40
C ALA A 12 -3.90 -9.23 2.94
N SER A 13 -3.91 -10.56 3.11
CA SER A 13 -2.81 -11.40 2.62
C SER A 13 -2.69 -11.37 1.09
N ARG A 14 -3.83 -11.34 0.38
CA ARG A 14 -3.86 -11.18 -1.08
C ARG A 14 -3.26 -9.85 -1.53
N HIS A 15 -3.63 -8.73 -0.89
CA HIS A 15 -3.02 -7.42 -1.20
C HIS A 15 -1.50 -7.44 -1.02
N ARG A 16 -1.03 -8.06 0.07
CA ARG A 16 0.41 -8.17 0.33
C ARG A 16 1.13 -8.96 -0.77
N THR A 17 0.58 -10.09 -1.19
CA THR A 17 1.14 -10.91 -2.28
C THR A 17 1.13 -10.15 -3.61
N ILE A 18 0.01 -9.48 -3.94
CA ILE A 18 -0.08 -8.64 -5.15
C ILE A 18 1.01 -7.57 -5.12
N THR A 19 1.14 -6.85 -4.02
CA THR A 19 2.11 -5.76 -3.88
C THR A 19 3.54 -6.28 -3.99
N GLN A 20 3.84 -7.42 -3.38
CA GLN A 20 5.17 -8.04 -3.45
C GLN A 20 5.60 -8.32 -4.89
N HIS A 21 4.74 -8.94 -5.69
CA HIS A 21 5.08 -9.32 -7.06
C HIS A 21 4.92 -8.17 -8.05
N LYS A 22 3.84 -7.38 -7.92
CA LYS A 22 3.54 -6.29 -8.84
C LYS A 22 4.49 -5.13 -8.66
N THR A 23 4.98 -4.84 -7.46
CA THR A 23 5.64 -3.56 -7.15
C THR A 23 6.95 -3.75 -6.39
N SER A 24 6.94 -4.41 -5.23
CA SER A 24 8.14 -4.54 -4.41
C SER A 24 9.32 -5.19 -5.14
N HIS A 25 9.05 -6.23 -5.93
CA HIS A 25 10.11 -6.97 -6.61
C HIS A 25 10.80 -6.11 -7.67
N TYR A 26 10.06 -5.62 -8.67
CA TYR A 26 10.67 -4.93 -9.81
C TYR A 26 11.05 -3.47 -9.50
N THR A 27 10.26 -2.75 -8.68
CA THR A 27 10.49 -1.32 -8.41
C THR A 27 11.63 -1.10 -7.43
N TYR A 28 11.75 -1.95 -6.41
CA TYR A 28 12.73 -1.78 -5.33
C TYR A 28 13.81 -2.86 -5.33
N PHE A 29 13.42 -4.14 -5.30
CA PHE A 29 14.40 -5.20 -5.09
C PHE A 29 15.32 -5.41 -6.31
N THR A 30 14.78 -5.48 -7.53
CA THR A 30 15.58 -5.74 -8.73
C THR A 30 16.67 -4.68 -8.96
N PRO A 31 16.40 -3.35 -8.88
CA PRO A 31 17.45 -2.34 -8.98
C PRO A 31 18.54 -2.47 -7.91
N LEU A 32 18.15 -2.72 -6.65
CA LEU A 32 19.09 -2.92 -5.54
C LEU A 32 19.92 -4.20 -5.71
N GLN A 33 19.31 -5.27 -6.22
CA GLN A 33 19.98 -6.51 -6.54
C GLN A 33 21.02 -6.31 -7.65
N ILE A 34 20.68 -5.59 -8.71
CA ILE A 34 21.62 -5.25 -9.80
C ILE A 34 22.81 -4.48 -9.23
N ALA A 35 22.57 -3.45 -8.40
CA ALA A 35 23.65 -2.68 -7.77
C ALA A 35 24.55 -3.55 -6.88
N ALA A 36 23.98 -4.44 -6.07
CA ALA A 36 24.74 -5.37 -5.24
C ALA A 36 25.59 -6.33 -6.07
N LEU A 37 25.09 -6.82 -7.22
CA LEU A 37 25.84 -7.67 -8.13
C LEU A 37 26.98 -6.91 -8.82
N LEU A 38 26.73 -5.70 -9.31
CA LEU A 38 27.74 -4.86 -9.98
C LEU A 38 28.87 -4.42 -9.04
N THR A 39 28.58 -4.31 -7.74
CA THR A 39 29.56 -3.95 -6.70
C THR A 39 30.21 -5.16 -6.02
N ALA A 40 29.94 -6.38 -6.52
CA ALA A 40 30.43 -7.64 -5.96
C ALA A 40 30.07 -7.83 -4.47
N GLN A 41 28.86 -7.43 -4.08
CA GLN A 41 28.30 -7.54 -2.73
C GLN A 41 27.13 -8.55 -2.66
N PRO A 42 27.31 -9.84 -3.01
CA PRO A 42 26.20 -10.80 -3.02
C PRO A 42 25.61 -11.06 -1.62
N LEU A 43 26.41 -10.89 -0.56
CA LEU A 43 26.02 -11.16 0.82
C LEU A 43 24.91 -10.24 1.34
N ILE A 44 24.75 -9.04 0.75
CA ILE A 44 23.71 -8.09 1.17
C ILE A 44 22.41 -8.23 0.38
N ILE A 45 22.33 -9.09 -0.65
CA ILE A 45 21.15 -9.22 -1.51
C ILE A 45 19.90 -9.63 -0.72
N GLU A 46 20.00 -10.63 0.15
CA GLU A 46 18.85 -11.10 0.93
C GLU A 46 18.42 -10.08 2.01
N PRO A 47 19.35 -9.44 2.77
CA PRO A 47 19.01 -8.25 3.55
C PRO A 47 18.35 -7.13 2.74
N LEU A 48 18.84 -6.83 1.54
CA LEU A 48 18.27 -5.80 0.65
C LEU A 48 16.85 -6.16 0.25
N LYS A 49 16.60 -7.43 -0.07
CA LYS A 49 15.26 -7.93 -0.42
C LYS A 49 14.24 -7.63 0.66
N ARG A 50 14.59 -7.86 1.93
CA ARG A 50 13.70 -7.57 3.06
C ARG A 50 13.31 -6.10 3.13
N VAL A 51 14.30 -5.19 3.13
CA VAL A 51 14.06 -3.74 3.17
C VAL A 51 13.31 -3.27 1.92
N ALA A 52 13.72 -3.71 0.74
CA ALA A 52 13.09 -3.41 -0.54
C ALA A 52 11.61 -3.81 -0.56
N TYR A 53 11.28 -4.96 0.03
CA TYR A 53 9.90 -5.43 0.08
C TYR A 53 9.03 -4.60 1.01
N GLN A 54 9.58 -4.12 2.13
CA GLN A 54 8.89 -3.20 3.00
C GLN A 54 8.69 -1.83 2.34
N LEU A 55 9.73 -1.26 1.72
CA LEU A 55 9.64 -0.02 0.95
C LEU A 55 8.57 -0.11 -0.15
N GLY A 56 8.60 -1.19 -0.94
CA GLY A 56 7.60 -1.44 -1.98
C GLY A 56 6.17 -1.59 -1.45
N TYR A 57 6.00 -2.16 -0.26
CA TYR A 57 4.68 -2.25 0.38
C TYR A 57 4.14 -0.87 0.79
N LEU A 58 4.98 -0.03 1.39
CA LEU A 58 4.59 1.34 1.74
C LEU A 58 4.30 2.17 0.50
N PHE A 59 5.15 2.06 -0.53
CA PHE A 59 4.98 2.77 -1.80
C PHE A 59 3.66 2.41 -2.50
N GLN A 60 3.36 1.11 -2.66
CA GLN A 60 2.09 0.71 -3.28
C GLN A 60 0.89 1.11 -2.42
N SER A 61 0.99 1.01 -1.09
CA SER A 61 -0.09 1.46 -0.20
C SER A 61 -0.35 2.96 -0.33
N LYS A 62 0.70 3.77 -0.59
CA LYS A 62 0.57 5.19 -0.91
C LYS A 62 -0.09 5.42 -2.28
N ASP A 63 0.33 4.70 -3.32
CA ASP A 63 -0.32 4.78 -4.64
C ASP A 63 -1.82 4.42 -4.56
N ASP A 64 -2.17 3.37 -3.82
CA ASP A 64 -3.55 2.96 -3.55
C ASP A 64 -4.36 4.05 -2.81
N TYR A 65 -3.75 4.72 -1.82
CA TYR A 65 -4.36 5.85 -1.13
C TYR A 65 -4.59 7.03 -2.08
N MET A 66 -3.57 7.37 -2.88
CA MET A 66 -3.61 8.49 -3.82
C MET A 66 -4.60 8.26 -4.97
N ASP A 67 -4.76 7.01 -5.42
CA ASP A 67 -5.80 6.67 -6.40
C ASP A 67 -7.20 7.01 -5.84
N CYS A 68 -7.45 6.71 -4.57
CA CYS A 68 -8.77 6.90 -3.97
C CYS A 68 -9.05 8.33 -3.48
N PHE A 69 -8.08 8.95 -2.82
CA PHE A 69 -8.23 10.21 -2.08
C PHE A 69 -7.38 11.37 -2.61
N GLY A 70 -6.45 11.11 -3.52
CA GLY A 70 -5.56 12.14 -4.05
C GLY A 70 -6.30 13.16 -4.92
N ASP A 71 -5.84 14.41 -4.89
CA ASP A 71 -6.34 15.45 -5.79
C ASP A 71 -5.89 15.14 -7.23
N LYS A 72 -6.84 15.10 -8.16
CA LYS A 72 -6.57 14.93 -9.60
C LYS A 72 -5.57 15.95 -10.13
N SER A 73 -5.56 17.17 -9.59
CA SER A 73 -4.62 18.22 -10.00
C SER A 73 -3.16 17.85 -9.69
N ILE A 74 -2.94 17.04 -8.65
CA ILE A 74 -1.64 16.56 -8.19
C ILE A 74 -1.30 15.20 -8.81
N THR A 75 -2.25 14.26 -8.80
CA THR A 75 -2.02 12.88 -9.28
C THR A 75 -1.99 12.78 -10.80
N GLY A 76 -2.57 13.74 -11.52
CA GLY A 76 -2.69 13.75 -12.98
C GLY A 76 -3.63 12.68 -13.55
N LYS A 77 -4.25 11.84 -12.70
CA LYS A 77 -5.14 10.74 -13.08
C LYS A 77 -6.42 10.74 -12.26
N VAL A 78 -7.49 10.20 -12.82
CA VAL A 78 -8.71 9.90 -12.05
C VAL A 78 -8.55 8.49 -11.51
N GLY A 79 -8.71 8.33 -10.20
CA GLY A 79 -8.70 7.02 -9.56
C GLY A 79 -9.74 6.07 -10.14
N ASN A 80 -9.40 4.79 -10.24
CA ASN A 80 -10.27 3.77 -10.77
C ASN A 80 -10.35 2.50 -9.91
N ASP A 81 -9.58 2.42 -8.82
CA ASP A 81 -9.45 1.19 -8.04
C ASP A 81 -10.77 0.67 -7.50
N LEU A 82 -11.65 1.56 -7.03
CA LEU A 82 -12.99 1.20 -6.55
C LEU A 82 -13.90 0.68 -7.67
N ARG A 83 -13.82 1.28 -8.86
CA ARG A 83 -14.62 0.88 -10.03
C ARG A 83 -14.16 -0.43 -10.63
N GLU A 84 -12.88 -0.76 -10.46
CA GLU A 84 -12.27 -2.01 -10.94
C GLU A 84 -12.25 -3.12 -9.89
N ALA A 85 -12.84 -2.88 -8.71
CA ALA A 85 -12.85 -3.81 -7.58
C ALA A 85 -11.45 -4.28 -7.16
N LYS A 86 -10.46 -3.39 -7.21
CA LYS A 86 -9.08 -3.78 -6.90
C LYS A 86 -8.89 -4.07 -5.41
N CYS A 87 -8.09 -5.10 -5.14
CA CYS A 87 -7.59 -5.40 -3.80
C CYS A 87 -6.43 -4.44 -3.51
N THR A 88 -6.71 -3.39 -2.75
CA THR A 88 -5.82 -2.25 -2.46
C THR A 88 -5.77 -2.03 -0.95
N TRP A 89 -4.81 -1.26 -0.48
CA TRP A 89 -4.69 -0.93 0.94
C TRP A 89 -6.00 -0.29 1.47
N VAL A 90 -6.60 0.62 0.69
CA VAL A 90 -7.86 1.30 1.02
C VAL A 90 -9.01 0.31 1.17
N THR A 91 -9.14 -0.63 0.23
CA THR A 91 -10.23 -1.61 0.29
C THR A 91 -10.01 -2.63 1.40
N CYS A 92 -8.77 -3.07 1.65
CA CYS A 92 -8.45 -3.89 2.82
C CYS A 92 -8.84 -3.20 4.13
N LYS A 93 -8.47 -1.92 4.30
CA LYS A 93 -8.78 -1.16 5.51
C LYS A 93 -10.29 -0.92 5.67
N ALA A 94 -11.00 -0.64 4.58
CA ALA A 94 -12.45 -0.49 4.61
C ALA A 94 -13.13 -1.78 5.10
N VAL A 95 -12.76 -2.93 4.54
CA VAL A 95 -13.36 -4.24 4.87
C VAL A 95 -13.12 -4.60 6.33
N GLU A 96 -11.91 -4.37 6.84
CA GLU A 96 -11.58 -4.55 8.26
C GLU A 96 -12.55 -3.78 9.17
N LYS A 97 -12.84 -2.52 8.85
CA LYS A 97 -13.70 -1.64 9.65
C LYS A 97 -15.20 -1.90 9.46
N LEU A 98 -15.58 -2.48 8.33
CA LEU A 98 -16.96 -2.86 8.01
C LEU A 98 -17.42 -4.16 8.68
N THR A 99 -16.49 -4.96 9.21
CA THR A 99 -16.76 -6.23 9.92
C THR A 99 -17.89 -6.16 10.95
N HIS A 100 -18.04 -5.00 11.62
CA HIS A 100 -19.06 -4.79 12.66
C HIS A 100 -20.15 -3.79 12.25
N GLN A 101 -20.31 -3.54 10.94
CA GLN A 101 -21.22 -2.52 10.40
C GLN A 101 -22.03 -3.10 9.22
N PRO A 102 -23.02 -3.99 9.48
CA PRO A 102 -23.66 -4.81 8.44
C PRO A 102 -24.37 -3.98 7.36
N ASN A 103 -24.99 -2.85 7.73
CA ASN A 103 -25.66 -1.98 6.75
C ASN A 103 -24.67 -1.33 5.77
N PHE A 104 -23.54 -0.82 6.28
CA PHE A 104 -22.49 -0.25 5.44
C PHE A 104 -21.75 -1.33 4.63
N LEU A 105 -21.62 -2.54 5.18
CA LEU A 105 -21.03 -3.66 4.47
C LEU A 105 -21.89 -4.07 3.26
N ALA A 106 -23.21 -4.14 3.43
CA ALA A 106 -24.13 -4.44 2.34
C ALA A 106 -24.06 -3.37 1.24
N ASP A 107 -24.07 -2.09 1.60
CA ASP A 107 -23.90 -0.99 0.64
C ASP A 107 -22.54 -1.07 -0.07
N PHE A 108 -21.46 -1.34 0.67
CA PHE A 108 -20.12 -1.45 0.08
C PHE A 108 -20.07 -2.60 -0.93
N GLN A 109 -20.60 -3.77 -0.58
CA GLN A 109 -20.67 -4.94 -1.46
C GLN A 109 -21.51 -4.69 -2.71
N GLU A 110 -22.62 -3.96 -2.57
CA GLU A 110 -23.50 -3.64 -3.68
C GLU A 110 -22.85 -2.67 -4.68
N HIS A 111 -22.02 -1.74 -4.20
CA HIS A 111 -21.45 -0.70 -5.06
C HIS A 111 -20.03 -1.00 -5.58
N PHE A 112 -19.25 -1.84 -4.87
CA PHE A 112 -17.86 -2.14 -5.24
C PHE A 112 -17.73 -2.81 -6.61
N GLY A 113 -16.84 -2.30 -7.47
CA GLY A 113 -16.65 -2.80 -8.83
C GLY A 113 -17.67 -2.31 -9.86
N LYS A 114 -18.62 -1.45 -9.47
CA LYS A 114 -19.54 -0.81 -10.43
C LYS A 114 -18.92 0.46 -11.00
N ARG A 115 -19.03 0.63 -12.32
CA ARG A 115 -18.49 1.79 -13.06
C ARG A 115 -19.37 3.05 -12.97
N SER A 116 -20.54 2.98 -12.33
CA SER A 116 -21.43 4.15 -12.22
C SER A 116 -20.88 5.17 -11.23
N ILE A 117 -20.98 6.45 -11.58
CA ILE A 117 -20.56 7.58 -10.73
C ILE A 117 -21.27 7.54 -9.37
N THR A 118 -22.56 7.16 -9.37
CA THR A 118 -23.36 7.01 -8.14
C THR A 118 -22.80 5.94 -7.20
N SER A 119 -22.33 4.81 -7.75
CA SER A 119 -21.76 3.73 -6.94
C SER A 119 -20.41 4.13 -6.36
N GLU A 120 -19.57 4.77 -7.17
CA GLU A 120 -18.29 5.27 -6.68
C GLU A 120 -18.47 6.34 -5.60
N GLN A 121 -19.41 7.28 -5.78
CA GLN A 121 -19.69 8.30 -4.77
C GLN A 121 -20.14 7.66 -3.45
N LYS A 122 -21.05 6.68 -3.50
CA LYS A 122 -21.50 5.95 -2.33
C LYS A 122 -20.34 5.23 -1.61
N LEU A 123 -19.41 4.63 -2.35
CA LEU A 123 -18.20 4.02 -1.78
C LEU A 123 -17.31 5.08 -1.11
N LYS A 124 -17.09 6.23 -1.76
CA LYS A 124 -16.32 7.34 -1.18
C LYS A 124 -16.95 7.90 0.09
N ASP A 125 -18.28 7.99 0.13
CA ASP A 125 -19.02 8.40 1.33
C ASP A 125 -18.82 7.40 2.47
N ILE A 126 -18.88 6.09 2.18
CA ILE A 126 -18.58 5.03 3.15
C ILE A 126 -17.13 5.14 3.65
N LEU A 127 -16.16 5.28 2.75
CA LEU A 127 -14.74 5.42 3.12
C LEU A 127 -14.48 6.65 4.00
N THR A 128 -15.19 7.74 3.73
CA THR A 128 -15.16 8.98 4.54
C THR A 128 -15.75 8.73 5.92
N HIS A 129 -16.93 8.09 6.00
CA HIS A 129 -17.56 7.73 7.27
C HIS A 129 -16.65 6.83 8.12
N LEU A 130 -15.99 5.86 7.49
CA LEU A 130 -15.03 4.96 8.13
C LEU A 130 -13.72 5.64 8.50
N ARG A 131 -13.47 6.88 8.04
CA ARG A 131 -12.21 7.62 8.26
C ARG A 131 -10.97 6.86 7.77
N VAL A 132 -11.07 6.17 6.64
CA VAL A 132 -9.97 5.36 6.08
C VAL A 132 -8.76 6.23 5.72
N ALA A 133 -8.98 7.49 5.34
CA ALA A 133 -7.90 8.41 5.05
C ALA A 133 -7.02 8.71 6.27
N ASP A 134 -7.64 8.84 7.46
CA ASP A 134 -6.91 9.08 8.72
C ASP A 134 -6.08 7.85 9.11
N ASP A 135 -6.62 6.64 8.88
CA ASP A 135 -5.92 5.39 9.14
C ASP A 135 -4.63 5.28 8.31
N PHE A 136 -4.58 5.88 7.11
CA PHE A 136 -3.41 5.83 6.24
C PHE A 136 -2.24 6.60 6.84
N SER A 137 -2.48 7.78 7.40
CA SER A 137 -1.43 8.58 8.05
C SER A 137 -0.80 7.80 9.21
N LEU A 138 -1.62 7.20 10.07
CA LEU A 138 -1.17 6.36 11.18
C LEU A 138 -0.42 5.09 10.71
N PHE A 139 -0.92 4.45 9.65
CA PHE A 139 -0.24 3.31 9.03
C PHE A 139 1.13 3.71 8.49
N ARG A 140 1.21 4.80 7.73
CA ARG A 140 2.44 5.30 7.13
C ARG A 140 3.51 5.56 8.18
N GLU A 141 3.16 6.27 9.26
CA GLU A 141 4.09 6.59 10.35
C GLU A 141 4.60 5.33 11.06
N ARG A 142 3.69 4.43 11.48
CA ARG A 142 4.08 3.18 12.14
C ARG A 142 4.94 2.30 11.26
N TYR A 143 4.55 2.14 9.99
CA TYR A 143 5.25 1.27 9.07
C TYR A 143 6.61 1.85 8.64
N ALA A 144 6.75 3.18 8.58
CA ALA A 144 8.05 3.83 8.39
C ALA A 144 9.01 3.49 9.55
N VAL A 145 8.54 3.53 10.80
CA VAL A 145 9.34 3.11 11.96
C VAL A 145 9.78 1.63 11.86
N GLU A 146 8.90 0.74 11.40
CA GLU A 146 9.26 -0.67 11.15
C GLU A 146 10.37 -0.82 10.10
N ILE A 147 10.33 -0.03 9.03
CA ILE A 147 11.38 -0.01 8.00
C ILE A 147 12.69 0.52 8.58
N LEU A 148 12.64 1.63 9.33
CA LEU A 148 13.82 2.22 9.98
C LEU A 148 14.48 1.22 10.95
N ASN A 149 13.70 0.52 11.76
CA ASN A 149 14.20 -0.56 12.62
C ASN A 149 14.88 -1.68 11.80
N SER A 150 14.34 -2.02 10.62
CA SER A 150 14.94 -3.02 9.74
C SER A 150 16.27 -2.53 9.14
N ILE A 151 16.37 -1.24 8.83
CA ILE A 151 17.59 -0.57 8.35
C ILE A 151 18.65 -0.49 9.46
N ASP A 152 18.26 -0.28 10.71
CA ASP A 152 19.19 -0.23 11.86
C ASP A 152 19.92 -1.57 12.10
N HIS A 153 19.34 -2.68 11.62
CA HIS A 153 19.93 -4.01 11.66
C HIS A 153 20.53 -4.44 10.32
N PHE A 154 20.54 -3.56 9.31
CA PHE A 154 21.09 -3.86 8.00
C PHE A 154 22.63 -4.02 8.06
N PRO A 155 23.22 -5.08 7.47
CA PRO A 155 24.61 -5.45 7.74
C PRO A 155 25.65 -4.46 7.22
N MET A 156 25.37 -3.75 6.13
CA MET A 156 26.29 -2.75 5.57
C MET A 156 25.94 -1.37 6.11
N ILE A 157 26.68 -0.91 7.13
CA ILE A 157 26.43 0.35 7.84
C ILE A 157 26.42 1.54 6.88
N ASP A 158 27.34 1.55 5.91
CA ASP A 158 27.49 2.63 4.93
C ASP A 158 26.26 2.82 4.01
N LEU A 159 25.43 1.78 3.85
CA LEU A 159 24.19 1.88 3.08
C LEU A 159 23.00 2.39 3.89
N ARG A 160 23.07 2.35 5.23
CA ARG A 160 21.94 2.75 6.08
C ARG A 160 21.48 4.19 5.84
N PRO A 161 22.36 5.20 5.69
CA PRO A 161 21.91 6.56 5.41
C PRO A 161 21.09 6.67 4.12
N VAL A 162 21.51 5.99 3.05
CA VAL A 162 20.80 6.00 1.76
C VAL A 162 19.44 5.30 1.86
N LEU A 163 19.38 4.17 2.58
CA LEU A 163 18.12 3.47 2.83
C LEU A 163 17.16 4.32 3.69
N ARG A 164 17.67 5.05 4.69
CA ARG A 164 16.84 5.98 5.50
C ARG A 164 16.30 7.13 4.66
N GLN A 165 17.13 7.73 3.80
CA GLN A 165 16.68 8.76 2.87
C GLN A 165 15.54 8.24 1.98
N SER A 166 15.61 6.99 1.54
CA SER A 166 14.52 6.37 0.75
C SER A 166 13.19 6.28 1.52
N VAL A 167 13.24 6.09 2.85
CA VAL A 167 12.04 6.14 3.71
C VAL A 167 11.54 7.57 3.82
N ASP A 168 12.43 8.53 4.07
CA ASP A 168 12.07 9.94 4.21
C ASP A 168 11.42 10.48 2.93
N ASP A 169 11.96 10.14 1.75
CA ASP A 169 11.40 10.52 0.47
C ASP A 169 9.97 9.95 0.28
N LEU A 170 9.72 8.72 0.73
CA LEU A 170 8.39 8.11 0.64
C LEU A 170 7.39 8.76 1.57
N VAL A 171 7.81 9.06 2.80
CA VAL A 171 6.95 9.63 3.84
C VAL A 171 6.64 11.10 3.56
N ASN A 172 7.65 11.87 3.16
CA ASN A 172 7.60 13.32 3.01
C ASN A 172 7.22 13.80 1.61
N ALA A 173 7.30 12.95 0.57
CA ALA A 173 6.77 13.33 -0.74
C ALA A 173 5.27 13.66 -0.61
N ASN A 174 4.88 14.84 -1.08
CA ASN A 174 3.53 15.38 -0.95
C ASN A 174 2.45 14.34 -1.35
N LEU A 175 1.40 14.28 -0.54
CA LEU A 175 0.09 13.72 -0.91
C LEU A 175 -0.70 14.81 -1.65
#